data_AF-A0A3L6T132-F1
#
_entry.id   AF-A0A3L6T132-F1
#
_cell.length_a   1.000
_cell.length_b   1.000
_cell.length_c   1.000
_cell.angle_alpha   90.00
_cell.angle_beta   90.00
_cell.angle_gamma   90.00
#
_symmetry.space_group_name_H-M   'P 1'
#
loop_
_entity.id
_entity.type
_entity.pdbx_description
1 polymer ?
#
loop_
_entity_poly.entity_id
_entity_poly.type
_entity_poly.pdbx_seq_one_letter_code
_entity_poly.pdbx_strand_id
1 'polypeptide(L)' 'MSSPGKITCKGGFDYLSKSTPNPNVLVGAIVGGPDGNDRYNDSRQNFQQAEPSTVTVAPIVGVLARLLHN' A
#
# COMPACT_ATOMS: atom_id res chain seq x y z
N MET A 1 11.10 27.06 4.36
CA MET A 1 10.66 25.65 4.38
C MET A 1 11.56 24.90 5.34
N SER A 2 11.05 24.49 6.50
CA SER A 2 11.85 23.83 7.54
C SER A 2 12.09 22.37 7.12
N SER A 3 13.34 21.90 7.18
CA SER A 3 13.65 20.48 6.98
C SER A 3 12.85 19.62 7.96
N PRO A 4 12.37 18.43 7.56
CA PRO A 4 11.73 17.51 8.49
C PRO A 4 12.71 17.20 9.63
N GLY A 5 12.24 17.32 10.88
CA GLY A 5 13.04 16.94 12.03
C GLY A 5 13.51 15.48 11.92
N LYS A 6 14.69 15.17 12.49
CA LYS A 6 15.20 13.79 12.50
C LYS A 6 14.16 12.86 13.13
N ILE A 7 13.78 11.79 12.43
CA ILE A 7 12.92 10.74 12.97
C ILE A 7 13.74 9.91 13.95
N THR A 8 13.22 9.70 15.16
CA THR A 8 13.85 8.85 16.17
C THR A 8 13.73 7.38 15.77
N CYS A 9 14.50 6.47 16.41
CA CYS A 9 14.45 5.02 16.10
C CYS A 9 13.01 4.45 16.08
N LYS A 10 12.12 4.96 16.93
CA LYS A 10 10.71 4.56 16.99
C LYS A 10 9.74 5.54 16.32
N GLY A 11 10.19 6.71 15.88
CA GLY A 11 9.31 7.74 15.31
C GLY A 11 8.59 7.31 14.03
N GLY A 12 9.07 6.27 13.35
CA GLY A 12 8.35 5.66 12.22
C GLY A 12 7.03 4.99 12.63
N PHE A 13 6.93 4.46 13.84
CA PHE A 13 5.70 3.82 14.33
C PHE A 13 4.55 4.81 14.55
N ASP A 14 4.86 6.08 14.78
CA ASP A 14 3.85 7.14 14.83
C ASP A 14 3.18 7.33 13.47
N TYR A 15 3.92 7.15 12.37
CA TYR A 15 3.34 7.14 11.03
C TYR A 15 2.58 5.83 10.75
N LEU A 16 3.09 4.70 11.25
CA LEU A 16 2.43 3.40 11.10
C LEU A 16 1.03 3.38 11.76
N SER A 17 0.90 4.01 12.91
CA SER A 17 -0.32 4.01 13.74
C SER A 17 -1.32 5.12 13.40
N LYS A 18 -0.96 6.09 12.55
CA LYS A 18 -1.87 7.16 12.13
C LYS A 18 -3.10 6.61 11.38
N SER A 19 -4.28 7.11 11.75
CA SER A 19 -5.54 6.86 11.04
C SER A 19 -5.74 7.77 9.82
N THR A 20 -4.90 8.79 9.65
CA THR A 20 -4.92 9.64 8.46
C THR A 20 -4.39 8.88 7.24
N PRO A 21 -4.85 9.21 6.02
CA PRO A 21 -4.32 8.65 4.78
C PRO A 21 -2.79 8.78 4.66
N ASN A 22 -2.20 7.94 3.81
CA ASN A 22 -0.78 8.08 3.47
C ASN A 22 -0.49 9.48 2.92
N PRO A 23 0.56 10.16 3.39
CA PRO A 23 0.90 11.49 2.89
C PRO A 23 1.31 11.45 1.40
N ASN A 24 1.82 10.32 0.93
CA ASN A 24 2.18 10.07 -0.46
C ASN A 24 1.31 8.95 -1.03
N VAL A 25 0.83 9.13 -2.25
CA VAL A 25 0.07 8.11 -2.98
C VAL A 25 1.05 7.11 -3.59
N LEU A 26 0.85 5.81 -3.32
CA LEU A 26 1.61 4.73 -3.93
C LEU A 26 0.94 4.32 -5.25
N VAL A 27 1.21 5.10 -6.30
CA VAL A 27 0.58 4.92 -7.62
C VAL A 27 0.91 3.55 -8.20
N GLY A 28 -0.12 2.83 -8.69
CA GLY A 28 0.02 1.52 -9.33
C GLY A 28 0.17 0.34 -8.37
N ALA A 29 0.15 0.57 -7.05
CA ALA A 29 0.16 -0.50 -6.08
C ALA A 29 -1.14 -1.33 -6.13
N ILE A 30 -0.96 -2.62 -5.91
CA ILE A 30 -2.03 -3.58 -5.72
C ILE A 30 -1.81 -4.20 -4.35
N VAL A 31 -2.81 -4.07 -3.49
CA VAL A 31 -2.77 -4.56 -2.11
C VAL A 31 -3.18 -6.04 -2.05
N GLY A 32 -2.94 -6.71 -0.92
CA GLY A 32 -3.30 -8.11 -0.69
C GLY A 32 -4.77 -8.45 -1.02
N GLY A 33 -5.70 -7.53 -0.74
CA GLY A 33 -7.11 -7.65 -1.15
C GLY A 33 -8.07 -8.01 0.00
N PRO A 34 -9.33 -8.33 -0.31
CA PRO A 34 -10.36 -8.59 0.69
C PRO A 34 -10.23 -9.97 1.37
N ASP A 35 -11.00 -10.17 2.44
CA ASP A 35 -11.20 -11.51 3.01
C ASP A 35 -12.13 -12.39 2.14
N GLY A 36 -12.37 -13.64 2.56
CA GLY A 36 -13.24 -14.58 1.85
C GLY A 36 -14.73 -14.22 1.83
N ASN A 37 -15.14 -13.12 2.47
CA ASN A 37 -16.49 -12.57 2.41
C ASN A 37 -16.51 -11.22 1.67
N ASP A 38 -15.50 -10.95 0.84
CA ASP A 38 -15.31 -9.72 0.08
C ASP A 38 -15.22 -8.44 0.95
N ARG A 39 -14.80 -8.57 2.21
CA ARG A 39 -14.61 -7.41 3.11
C ARG A 39 -13.17 -6.94 3.09
N TYR A 40 -13.00 -5.64 2.86
CA TYR A 40 -11.71 -4.97 2.91
C TYR A 40 -11.70 -3.91 4.01
N ASN A 41 -10.63 -3.90 4.80
CA ASN A 41 -10.38 -2.89 5.83
C ASN A 41 -9.11 -2.11 5.47
N ASP A 42 -9.29 -0.87 5.01
CA ASP A 42 -8.22 0.07 4.69
C ASP A 42 -7.55 0.58 5.97
N SER A 43 -6.59 -0.21 6.46
CA SER A 43 -5.80 0.10 7.64
C SER A 43 -4.35 -0.26 7.38
N ARG A 44 -3.46 0.70 7.65
CA ARG A 44 -2.01 0.50 7.52
C ARG A 44 -1.47 -0.61 8.45
N GLN A 45 -2.18 -0.93 9.53
CA GLN A 45 -1.82 -2.03 10.43
C GLN A 45 -2.32 -3.40 9.92
N ASN A 46 -3.25 -3.43 8.97
CA ASN A 46 -3.82 -4.65 8.41
C ASN A 46 -2.96 -5.15 7.24
N PHE A 47 -1.74 -5.60 7.54
CA PHE A 47 -0.81 -6.06 6.49
C PHE A 47 -1.38 -7.22 5.66
N GLN A 48 -2.25 -8.06 6.23
CA GLN A 48 -2.85 -9.18 5.50
C GLN A 48 -3.66 -8.74 4.28
N GLN A 49 -4.34 -7.59 4.36
CA GLN A 49 -5.17 -7.06 3.28
C GLN A 49 -4.53 -5.87 2.57
N ALA A 50 -3.82 -5.02 3.31
CA ALA A 50 -3.34 -3.73 2.83
C ALA A 50 -1.87 -3.75 2.35
N GLU A 51 -1.14 -4.87 2.47
CA GLU A 51 0.25 -4.96 2.02
C GLU A 51 0.35 -4.86 0.49
N PRO A 52 1.05 -3.85 -0.05
CA PRO A 52 1.47 -3.85 -1.44
C PRO A 52 2.82 -4.56 -1.57
N SER A 53 3.01 -5.31 -2.65
CA SER A 53 4.28 -6.02 -2.89
C SER A 53 4.62 -6.10 -4.38
N THR A 54 5.86 -6.42 -4.69
CA THR A 54 6.26 -6.65 -6.08
C THR A 54 5.55 -7.88 -6.68
N VAL A 55 5.28 -8.90 -5.86
CA VAL A 55 4.61 -10.14 -6.30
C VAL A 55 3.13 -9.95 -6.62
N THR A 56 2.45 -8.98 -6.00
CA THR A 56 1.04 -8.65 -6.33
C THR A 56 0.94 -7.85 -7.62
N VAL A 57 1.86 -6.91 -7.87
CA VAL A 57 1.85 -6.06 -9.07
C VAL A 57 2.34 -6.79 -10.33
N ALA A 58 3.40 -7.59 -10.22
CA ALA A 58 4.08 -8.21 -11.37
C ALA A 58 3.16 -8.98 -12.35
N PRO A 59 2.28 -9.92 -11.90
CA PRO A 59 1.43 -10.66 -12.84
C PRO A 59 0.38 -9.77 -13.51
N ILE A 60 -0.15 -8.77 -12.79
CA ILE A 60 -1.22 -7.91 -13.30
C ILE A 60 -0.70 -6.99 -14.40
N VAL A 61 0.53 -6.49 -14.28
CA VAL A 61 1.20 -5.76 -15.36
C VAL A 61 1.23 -6.58 -16.66
N GLY A 62 1.56 -7.87 -16.58
CA GLY A 62 1.57 -8.78 -17.74
C GLY A 62 0.19 -9.00 -18.35
N VAL A 63 -0.83 -9.23 -17.51
CA VAL A 63 -2.23 -9.39 -17.98
C VAL A 63 -2.72 -8.12 -18.66
N LEU A 64 -2.52 -6.96 -18.04
CA LEU A 64 -2.93 -5.67 -18.61
C LEU A 64 -2.22 -5.39 -19.93
N ALA A 65 -0.91 -5.67 -20.01
CA ALA A 65 -0.18 -5.54 -21.27
C ALA A 65 -0.79 -6.42 -22.39
N ARG A 66 -1.15 -7.67 -22.09
CA ARG A 66 -1.80 -8.56 -23.07
C ARG A 66 -3.18 -8.05 -23.51
N LEU A 67 -3.96 -7.49 -22.60
CA LEU A 67 -5.30 -6.94 -22.89
C LEU A 67 -5.24 -5.64 -23.69
N LEU A 68 -4.15 -4.87 -23.55
CA LEU A 68 -3.92 -3.63 -24.29
C LEU A 68 -3.29 -3.87 -25.69
N HIS A 69 -2.70 -5.04 -25.91
CA HIS A 69 -2.19 -5.46 -27.21
C HIS A 69 -3.31 -6.15 -28.01
N ASN A 70 -3.87 -5.43 -28.99
CA ASN A 70 -4.71 -5.99 -30.05
C ASN A 70 -3.92 -6.94 -30.94
#